data_AF-A0A2V9W766-F1
#
_entry.id   AF-A0A2V9W766-F1
#
_cell.length_a   1.000
_cell.length_b   1.000
_cell.length_c   1.000
_cell.angle_alpha   90.00
_cell.angle_beta   90.00
_cell.angle_gamma   90.00
#
_symmetry.space_group_name_H-M   'P 1'
#
loop_
_entity.id
_entity.type
_entity.pdbx_description
1 polymer ?
#
loop_
_entity_poly.entity_id
_entity_poly.type
_entity_poly.pdbx_seq_one_letter_code
_entity_poly.pdbx_strand_id
1 'polypeptide(L)'
;MHQLTCGVIPAKNNRRFTSTRFFVCLSSLVLSSVFLYGADLQVGQRAYEQKDYGSAMNELTPLAHAGNLEAQVLLGKMYMLGQGVPKDADLGLKWFRAASDQGNAQAQFFLGAMYLLPAKDVHEGLRWLRLSAEQGTPDAQLLLGMAYLKGTDLPHDLVAADMWLHLAASKGDKLAPSQCERAERQMTPDQIAKARTLATEWKAKSPASLRND
;
A
#
# COMPACT_ATOMS: atom_id res chain seq x y z
N MET A 1 -47.26 70.60 -34.28
CA MET A 1 -46.19 69.84 -34.96
C MET A 1 -45.58 68.87 -33.96
N HIS A 2 -45.27 67.66 -34.43
CA HIS A 2 -44.81 66.47 -33.70
C HIS A 2 -45.88 65.63 -33.00
N GLN A 3 -46.29 64.59 -33.73
CA GLN A 3 -47.02 63.42 -33.24
C GLN A 3 -46.05 62.45 -32.55
N LEU A 4 -46.48 61.96 -31.39
CA LEU A 4 -46.02 60.76 -30.73
C LEU A 4 -46.79 59.56 -31.31
N THR A 5 -46.10 58.48 -31.64
CA THR A 5 -46.48 57.05 -31.45
C THR A 5 -45.18 56.26 -31.77
N CYS A 6 -44.88 55.07 -31.28
CA CYS A 6 -45.74 53.97 -30.90
C CYS A 6 -44.93 52.98 -30.04
N GLY A 7 -45.59 52.31 -29.11
CA GLY A 7 -45.07 51.16 -28.38
C GLY A 7 -45.60 49.83 -28.95
N VAL A 8 -44.75 48.81 -28.85
CA VAL A 8 -45.01 47.38 -28.55
C VAL A 8 -45.73 46.48 -29.59
N ILE A 9 -44.93 45.66 -30.30
CA ILE A 9 -44.87 44.17 -30.42
C ILE A 9 -46.23 43.39 -30.48
N PRO A 10 -46.49 42.45 -31.43
CA PRO A 10 -45.93 41.09 -31.35
C PRO A 10 -45.74 40.23 -32.63
N ALA A 11 -45.13 39.07 -32.37
CA ALA A 11 -44.60 38.02 -33.24
C ALA A 11 -45.59 37.28 -34.16
N LYS A 12 -45.05 36.71 -35.26
CA LYS A 12 -45.43 35.38 -35.79
C LYS A 12 -44.44 34.85 -36.84
N ASN A 13 -43.72 33.79 -36.45
CA ASN A 13 -43.54 32.49 -37.10
C ASN A 13 -43.45 32.34 -38.64
N ASN A 14 -42.50 31.46 -39.03
CA ASN A 14 -42.62 30.34 -40.00
C ASN A 14 -41.87 30.43 -41.35
N ARG A 15 -40.77 29.65 -41.41
CA ARG A 15 -40.20 28.83 -42.52
C ARG A 15 -39.97 29.44 -43.91
N ARG A 16 -38.74 29.26 -44.42
CA ARG A 16 -38.41 28.37 -45.55
C ARG A 16 -36.89 28.20 -45.74
N PHE A 17 -36.51 26.96 -46.04
CA PHE A 17 -35.21 26.48 -46.50
C PHE A 17 -34.80 27.11 -47.84
N THR A 18 -33.51 27.41 -48.03
CA THR A 18 -32.73 27.02 -49.23
C THR A 18 -31.22 27.08 -48.96
N SER A 19 -30.53 26.14 -49.61
CA SER A 19 -29.12 25.76 -49.52
C SER A 19 -28.22 26.64 -50.40
N THR A 20 -27.04 27.05 -49.91
CA THR A 20 -25.87 27.38 -50.76
C THR A 20 -24.55 27.19 -49.99
N ARG A 21 -23.62 26.44 -50.59
CA ARG A 21 -22.29 26.02 -50.08
C ARG A 21 -21.28 27.16 -50.09
N PHE A 22 -20.34 27.23 -49.12
CA PHE A 22 -18.98 27.78 -49.32
C PHE A 22 -17.97 27.27 -48.26
N PHE A 23 -17.03 26.44 -48.74
CA PHE A 23 -15.58 26.34 -48.49
C PHE A 23 -14.87 27.02 -47.28
N VAL A 24 -13.80 26.33 -46.82
CA VAL A 24 -12.65 26.76 -45.96
C VAL A 24 -12.95 26.74 -44.44
N CYS A 25 -12.20 26.13 -43.52
CA CYS A 25 -10.75 25.99 -43.40
C CYS A 25 -10.37 24.68 -42.70
N LEU A 26 -9.57 23.85 -43.38
CA LEU A 26 -8.89 22.69 -42.81
C LEU A 26 -7.53 23.16 -42.30
N SER A 27 -7.44 23.77 -41.12
CA SER A 27 -6.15 24.06 -40.49
C SER A 27 -6.30 24.27 -38.98
N SER A 28 -5.27 23.82 -38.25
CA SER A 28 -5.02 24.06 -36.82
C SER A 28 -6.00 23.44 -35.82
N LEU A 29 -5.77 22.16 -35.51
CA LEU A 29 -5.48 21.68 -34.13
C LEU A 29 -5.34 20.16 -34.20
N VAL A 30 -4.26 19.67 -34.82
CA VAL A 30 -3.63 18.50 -34.22
C VAL A 30 -3.06 19.06 -32.93
N LEU A 31 -3.85 19.02 -31.85
CA LEU A 31 -3.28 18.91 -30.53
C LEU A 31 -2.38 17.69 -30.65
N SER A 32 -1.10 17.93 -30.89
CA SER A 32 -0.06 17.00 -30.52
C SER A 32 -0.18 16.89 -29.01
N SER A 33 -1.14 16.08 -28.58
CA SER A 33 -1.09 15.37 -27.33
C SER A 33 0.13 14.48 -27.44
N VAL A 34 1.30 15.10 -27.33
CA VAL A 34 2.42 14.51 -26.63
C VAL A 34 1.84 14.24 -25.25
N PHE A 35 1.16 13.11 -25.11
CA PHE A 35 1.02 12.46 -23.83
C PHE A 35 2.47 12.35 -23.38
N LEU A 36 2.86 13.23 -22.46
CA LEU A 36 3.94 12.93 -21.55
C LEU A 36 3.54 11.59 -20.94
N TYR A 37 4.06 10.49 -21.51
CA TYR A 37 3.96 9.17 -20.94
C TYR A 37 4.83 9.22 -19.67
N GLY A 38 4.28 9.85 -18.64
CA GLY A 38 4.77 9.74 -17.29
C GLY A 38 4.53 8.32 -16.84
N ALA A 39 5.44 7.80 -16.04
CA ALA A 39 5.31 6.47 -15.51
C ALA A 39 3.99 6.30 -14.71
N ASP A 40 3.37 5.13 -14.85
CA ASP A 40 2.10 4.81 -14.21
C ASP A 40 2.26 3.61 -13.26
N LEU A 41 1.94 3.82 -11.98
CA LEU A 41 2.09 2.82 -10.94
C LEU A 41 1.27 1.56 -11.22
N GLN A 42 0.03 1.72 -11.72
CA GLN A 42 -0.83 0.58 -12.02
C GLN A 42 -0.31 -0.21 -13.20
N VAL A 43 0.26 0.47 -14.21
CA VAL A 43 0.90 -0.21 -15.34
C VAL A 43 2.11 -1.00 -14.86
N GLY A 44 2.97 -0.40 -14.04
CA GLY A 44 4.12 -1.07 -13.42
C GLY A 44 3.73 -2.27 -12.54
N GLN A 45 2.65 -2.14 -11.75
CA GLN A 45 2.11 -3.22 -10.92
C GLN A 45 1.56 -4.38 -11.75
N ARG A 46 0.73 -4.09 -12.75
CA ARG A 46 0.19 -5.13 -13.64
C ARG A 46 1.32 -5.86 -14.38
N ALA A 47 2.32 -5.13 -14.86
CA ALA A 47 3.49 -5.72 -15.49
C ALA A 47 4.23 -6.65 -14.52
N TYR A 48 4.44 -6.23 -13.26
CA TYR A 48 5.05 -7.06 -12.23
C TYR A 48 4.24 -8.34 -11.94
N GLU A 49 2.91 -8.22 -11.80
CA GLU A 49 2.00 -9.35 -11.58
C GLU A 49 2.01 -10.35 -12.75
N GLN A 50 2.11 -9.84 -13.98
CA GLN A 50 2.25 -10.63 -15.20
C GLN A 50 3.67 -11.19 -15.40
N LYS A 51 4.60 -10.87 -14.49
CA LYS A 51 6.03 -11.22 -14.56
C LYS A 51 6.75 -10.60 -15.75
N ASP A 52 6.17 -9.57 -16.38
CA ASP A 52 6.87 -8.68 -17.30
C ASP A 52 7.72 -7.69 -16.48
N TYR A 53 8.79 -8.21 -15.91
CA TYR A 53 9.66 -7.45 -15.04
C TYR A 53 10.43 -6.34 -15.77
N GLY A 54 10.59 -6.44 -17.10
CA GLY A 54 11.21 -5.39 -17.90
C GLY A 54 10.33 -4.14 -17.95
N SER A 55 9.06 -4.31 -18.32
CA SER A 55 8.08 -3.21 -18.29
C SER A 55 7.85 -2.71 -16.87
N ALA A 56 7.77 -3.61 -15.88
CA ALA A 56 7.66 -3.22 -14.47
C ALA A 56 8.84 -2.34 -14.03
N MET A 57 10.08 -2.72 -14.37
CA MET A 57 11.26 -1.92 -14.03
C MET A 57 11.20 -0.52 -14.67
N ASN A 58 10.80 -0.44 -15.94
CA ASN A 58 10.71 0.82 -16.67
C ASN A 58 9.69 1.79 -16.03
N GLU A 59 8.53 1.28 -15.64
CA GLU A 59 7.47 2.09 -15.02
C GLU A 59 7.78 2.41 -13.55
N LEU A 60 8.26 1.45 -12.77
CA LEU A 60 8.41 1.61 -11.32
C LEU A 60 9.64 2.41 -10.92
N THR A 61 10.73 2.37 -11.70
CA THR A 61 11.99 3.09 -11.40
C THR A 61 11.80 4.59 -11.18
N PRO A 62 11.25 5.37 -12.13
CA PRO A 62 11.05 6.80 -11.94
C PRO A 62 10.10 7.11 -10.76
N LEU A 63 9.07 6.29 -10.55
CA LEU A 63 8.13 6.45 -9.44
C LEU A 63 8.80 6.24 -8.08
N ALA A 64 9.66 5.22 -7.97
CA ALA A 64 10.40 4.93 -6.74
C ALA A 64 11.39 6.05 -6.39
N HIS A 65 12.07 6.61 -7.40
CA HIS A 65 12.93 7.79 -7.24
C HIS A 65 12.13 9.04 -6.83
N ALA A 66 10.89 9.16 -7.29
CA ALA A 66 9.97 10.22 -6.87
C ALA A 66 9.35 10.00 -5.47
N GLY A 67 9.72 8.93 -4.76
CA GLY A 67 9.25 8.66 -3.40
C GLY A 67 7.99 7.81 -3.31
N ASN A 68 7.50 7.25 -4.42
CA ASN A 68 6.31 6.39 -4.38
C ASN A 68 6.61 5.10 -3.59
N LEU A 69 5.92 4.93 -2.46
CA LEU A 69 6.18 3.83 -1.50
C LEU A 69 5.94 2.44 -2.11
N GLU A 70 4.90 2.29 -2.93
CA GLU A 70 4.56 1.01 -3.56
C GLU A 70 5.61 0.63 -4.62
N ALA A 71 6.06 1.59 -5.41
CA ALA A 71 7.14 1.39 -6.37
C ALA A 71 8.47 1.05 -5.67
N GLN A 72 8.81 1.73 -4.59
CA GLN A 72 9.98 1.40 -3.76
C GLN A 72 9.91 -0.04 -3.22
N VAL A 73 8.75 -0.46 -2.70
CA VAL A 73 8.56 -1.85 -2.23
C VAL A 73 8.72 -2.85 -3.38
N LEU A 74 8.15 -2.59 -4.55
CA LEU A 74 8.24 -3.50 -5.69
C LEU A 74 9.66 -3.60 -6.24
N LEU A 75 10.38 -2.49 -6.40
CA LEU A 75 11.79 -2.52 -6.77
C LEU A 75 12.64 -3.23 -5.73
N GLY A 76 12.36 -3.00 -4.44
CA GLY A 76 12.99 -3.75 -3.35
C GLY A 76 12.85 -5.26 -3.55
N LYS A 77 11.63 -5.74 -3.80
CA LYS A 77 11.37 -7.16 -4.10
C LYS A 77 12.11 -7.64 -5.35
N MET A 78 12.09 -6.86 -6.43
CA MET A 78 12.74 -7.23 -7.69
C MET A 78 14.23 -7.46 -7.51
N TYR A 79 14.93 -6.55 -6.82
CA TYR A 79 16.36 -6.71 -6.53
C TYR A 79 16.63 -7.84 -5.52
N MET A 80 15.82 -8.00 -4.48
CA MET A 80 15.99 -9.08 -3.50
C MET A 80 15.82 -10.47 -4.10
N LEU A 81 14.90 -10.62 -5.06
CA LEU A 81 14.55 -11.89 -5.68
C LEU A 81 15.24 -12.12 -7.03
N GLY A 82 15.91 -11.11 -7.59
CA GLY A 82 16.50 -11.18 -8.93
C GLY A 82 15.45 -11.28 -10.05
N GLN A 83 14.31 -10.59 -9.89
CA GLN A 83 13.21 -10.63 -10.86
C GLN A 83 13.39 -9.55 -11.92
N GLY A 84 13.77 -9.96 -13.13
CA GLY A 84 14.05 -9.05 -14.26
C GLY A 84 15.37 -8.28 -14.15
N VAL A 85 16.09 -8.43 -13.03
CA VAL A 85 17.41 -7.84 -12.78
C VAL A 85 18.29 -8.84 -12.01
N PRO A 86 19.63 -8.70 -12.06
CA PRO A 86 20.50 -9.46 -11.18
C PRO A 86 20.12 -9.24 -9.72
N LYS A 87 20.17 -10.33 -8.93
CA LYS A 87 19.89 -10.25 -7.50
C LYS A 87 20.91 -9.34 -6.81
N ASP A 88 20.41 -8.34 -6.11
CA ASP A 88 21.19 -7.38 -5.33
C ASP A 88 20.45 -7.12 -4.01
N ALA A 89 20.90 -7.80 -2.95
CA ALA A 89 20.24 -7.69 -1.66
C ALA A 89 20.46 -6.31 -1.01
N ASP A 90 21.60 -5.67 -1.26
CA ASP A 90 21.92 -4.38 -0.67
C ASP A 90 21.07 -3.28 -1.31
N LEU A 91 20.88 -3.32 -2.63
CA LEU A 91 20.00 -2.40 -3.33
C LEU A 91 18.53 -2.65 -2.98
N GLY A 92 18.11 -3.91 -2.86
CA GLY A 92 16.78 -4.26 -2.38
C GLY A 92 16.50 -3.70 -0.98
N LEU A 93 17.46 -3.83 -0.06
CA LEU A 93 17.39 -3.27 1.29
C LEU A 93 17.33 -1.74 1.28
N LYS A 94 18.07 -1.06 0.41
CA LYS A 94 17.99 0.40 0.27
C LYS A 94 16.59 0.87 -0.10
N TRP A 95 15.93 0.18 -1.02
CA TRP A 95 14.57 0.51 -1.42
C TRP A 95 13.55 0.23 -0.32
N PHE A 96 13.66 -0.90 0.38
CA PHE A 96 12.82 -1.15 1.54
C PHE A 96 13.05 -0.10 2.62
N ARG A 97 14.31 0.27 2.91
CA ARG A 97 14.62 1.31 3.89
C ARG A 97 13.97 2.65 3.55
N ALA A 98 14.07 3.07 2.29
CA ALA A 98 13.46 4.32 1.82
C ALA A 98 11.93 4.34 2.05
N ALA A 99 11.24 3.22 1.81
CA ALA A 99 9.80 3.12 2.06
C ALA A 99 9.47 2.95 3.56
N SER A 100 10.31 2.23 4.31
CA SER A 100 10.16 2.00 5.75
C SER A 100 10.26 3.29 6.55
N ASP A 101 11.23 4.14 6.22
CA ASP A 101 11.47 5.44 6.87
C ASP A 101 10.29 6.41 6.64
N GLN A 102 9.49 6.19 5.59
CA GLN A 102 8.26 6.92 5.31
C GLN A 102 7.00 6.25 5.90
N GLY A 103 7.16 5.20 6.69
CA GLY A 103 6.05 4.54 7.39
C GLY A 103 5.37 3.40 6.64
N ASN A 104 5.86 2.97 5.46
CA ASN A 104 5.21 1.89 4.72
C ASN A 104 5.30 0.56 5.49
N ALA A 105 4.16 0.05 5.98
CA ALA A 105 4.10 -1.15 6.81
C ALA A 105 4.72 -2.39 6.14
N GLN A 106 4.50 -2.58 4.83
CA GLN A 106 5.03 -3.72 4.10
C GLN A 106 6.55 -3.65 3.96
N ALA A 107 7.10 -2.47 3.68
CA ALA A 107 8.54 -2.24 3.65
C ALA A 107 9.17 -2.50 5.02
N GLN A 108 8.56 -1.98 6.09
CA GLN A 108 8.99 -2.22 7.48
C GLN A 108 9.01 -3.72 7.81
N PHE A 109 8.01 -4.48 7.35
CA PHE A 109 8.03 -5.94 7.49
C PHE A 109 9.23 -6.56 6.78
N PHE A 110 9.47 -6.22 5.51
CA PHE A 110 10.59 -6.80 4.77
C PHE A 110 11.94 -6.43 5.37
N LEU A 111 12.12 -5.17 5.76
CA LEU A 111 13.33 -4.70 6.41
C LEU A 111 13.55 -5.44 7.75
N GLY A 112 12.50 -5.55 8.57
CA GLY A 112 12.53 -6.29 9.82
C GLY A 112 12.91 -7.76 9.63
N ALA A 113 12.25 -8.44 8.70
CA ALA A 113 12.53 -9.84 8.38
C ALA A 113 13.99 -10.07 7.90
N MET A 114 14.58 -9.11 7.18
CA MET A 114 15.98 -9.19 6.77
C MET A 114 16.96 -9.01 7.93
N TYR A 115 16.66 -8.14 8.87
CA TYR A 115 17.47 -7.97 10.09
C TYR A 115 17.36 -9.15 11.07
N LEU A 116 16.32 -9.99 10.93
CA LEU A 116 16.21 -11.24 11.70
C LEU A 116 17.03 -12.40 11.13
N LEU A 117 17.69 -12.24 9.99
CA LEU A 117 18.60 -13.26 9.46
C LEU A 117 19.81 -13.46 10.39
N PRO A 118 20.44 -14.65 10.41
CA PRO A 118 21.62 -14.89 11.23
C PRO A 118 22.73 -13.86 10.98
N ALA A 119 23.44 -13.50 12.05
CA ALA A 119 24.52 -12.50 12.06
C ALA A 119 24.11 -11.05 11.70
N LYS A 120 22.82 -10.73 11.74
CA LYS A 120 22.30 -9.36 11.65
C LYS A 120 21.82 -8.84 13.00
N ASP A 121 21.45 -7.57 13.05
CA ASP A 121 20.94 -6.91 14.25
C ASP A 121 19.47 -7.28 14.50
N VAL A 122 19.26 -8.28 15.34
CA VAL A 122 17.93 -8.77 15.72
C VAL A 122 17.09 -7.68 16.39
N HIS A 123 17.71 -6.79 17.18
CA HIS A 123 16.97 -5.73 17.85
C HIS A 123 16.42 -4.70 16.85
N GLU A 124 17.21 -4.32 15.86
CA GLU A 124 16.74 -3.48 14.75
C GLU A 124 15.61 -4.18 13.98
N GLY A 125 15.74 -5.49 13.72
CA GLY A 125 14.70 -6.28 13.06
C GLY A 125 13.38 -6.28 13.82
N LEU A 126 13.43 -6.50 15.13
CA LEU A 126 12.26 -6.46 16.00
C LEU A 126 11.62 -5.07 16.08
N ARG A 127 12.41 -3.98 16.03
CA ARG A 127 11.86 -2.61 15.96
C ARG A 127 11.04 -2.42 14.69
N TRP A 128 11.57 -2.80 13.53
CA TRP A 128 10.85 -2.68 12.25
C TRP A 128 9.61 -3.57 12.18
N LEU A 129 9.71 -4.82 12.66
CA LEU A 129 8.56 -5.70 12.76
C LEU A 129 7.48 -5.14 13.66
N ARG A 130 7.85 -4.53 14.81
CA ARG A 130 6.88 -3.88 15.68
C ARG A 130 6.14 -2.77 14.96
N LEU A 131 6.84 -1.85 14.30
CA LEU A 131 6.20 -0.77 13.53
C LEU A 131 5.22 -1.31 12.46
N SER A 132 5.60 -2.38 11.77
CA SER A 132 4.72 -3.03 10.79
C SER A 132 3.51 -3.74 11.43
N ALA A 133 3.72 -4.42 12.56
CA ALA A 133 2.69 -5.14 13.30
C ALA A 133 1.64 -4.19 13.91
N GLU A 134 2.08 -3.03 14.39
CA GLU A 134 1.23 -1.96 14.92
C GLU A 134 0.30 -1.39 13.82
N GLN A 135 0.76 -1.33 12.58
CA GLN A 135 -0.05 -0.98 11.40
C GLN A 135 -0.92 -2.13 10.89
N GLY A 136 -0.75 -3.31 11.46
CA GLY A 136 -1.61 -4.46 11.22
C GLY A 136 -1.18 -5.36 10.08
N THR A 137 0.11 -5.41 9.74
CA THR A 137 0.65 -6.42 8.82
C THR A 137 0.58 -7.81 9.48
N PRO A 138 -0.20 -8.77 8.95
CA PRO A 138 -0.41 -10.06 9.62
C PRO A 138 0.89 -10.85 9.81
N ASP A 139 1.76 -10.84 8.80
CA ASP A 139 3.06 -11.53 8.87
C ASP A 139 3.96 -10.93 9.96
N ALA A 140 3.94 -9.61 10.14
CA ALA A 140 4.71 -8.94 11.18
C ALA A 140 4.15 -9.25 12.58
N GLN A 141 2.81 -9.29 12.72
CA GLN A 141 2.14 -9.68 13.95
C GLN A 141 2.45 -11.13 14.33
N LEU A 142 2.43 -12.05 13.34
CA LEU A 142 2.83 -13.44 13.53
C LEU A 142 4.27 -13.54 14.05
N LEU A 143 5.23 -12.91 13.36
CA LEU A 143 6.64 -12.98 13.74
C LEU A 143 6.91 -12.36 15.11
N LEU A 144 6.26 -11.23 15.43
CA LEU A 144 6.39 -10.59 16.73
C LEU A 144 5.79 -11.45 17.86
N GLY A 145 4.62 -12.06 17.62
CA GLY A 145 4.02 -13.00 18.55
C GLY A 145 4.89 -14.23 18.80
N MET A 146 5.48 -14.79 17.75
CA MET A 146 6.45 -15.88 17.85
C MET A 146 7.72 -15.47 18.61
N ALA A 147 8.21 -14.24 18.44
CA ALA A 147 9.38 -13.73 19.15
C ALA A 147 9.14 -13.64 20.67
N TYR A 148 7.99 -13.11 21.10
CA TYR A 148 7.58 -13.11 22.51
C TYR A 148 7.39 -14.54 23.05
N LEU A 149 6.80 -15.43 22.26
CA LEU A 149 6.59 -16.83 22.64
C LEU A 149 7.91 -17.60 22.79
N LYS A 150 8.94 -17.23 22.01
CA LYS A 150 10.28 -17.84 22.11
C LYS A 150 11.07 -17.28 23.30
N GLY A 151 11.00 -15.96 23.51
CA GLY A 151 11.67 -15.32 24.64
C GLY A 151 13.20 -15.21 24.55
N THR A 152 13.79 -15.35 23.35
CA THR A 152 15.26 -15.28 23.16
C THR A 152 15.76 -13.83 23.12
N ASP A 153 15.14 -13.01 22.27
CA ASP A 153 15.57 -11.62 22.00
C ASP A 153 14.57 -10.58 22.56
N LEU A 154 13.40 -11.05 22.96
CA LEU A 154 12.37 -10.33 23.71
C LEU A 154 12.09 -11.09 25.01
N PRO A 155 11.52 -10.43 26.04
CA PRO A 155 11.02 -11.13 27.20
C PRO A 155 10.04 -12.23 26.79
N HIS A 156 10.12 -13.39 27.46
CA HIS A 156 9.13 -14.44 27.29
C HIS A 156 7.78 -13.97 27.87
N ASP A 157 6.87 -13.52 27.01
CA ASP A 157 5.57 -12.95 27.39
C ASP A 157 4.45 -13.62 26.59
N LEU A 158 3.78 -14.58 27.23
CA LEU A 158 2.70 -15.36 26.62
C LEU A 158 1.46 -14.51 26.32
N VAL A 159 1.19 -13.47 27.11
CA VAL A 159 0.03 -12.58 26.91
C VAL A 159 0.27 -11.69 25.70
N ALA A 160 1.46 -11.10 25.58
CA ALA A 160 1.84 -10.32 24.41
C ALA A 160 1.91 -11.20 23.16
N ALA A 161 2.46 -12.41 23.28
CA ALA A 161 2.51 -13.38 22.18
C ALA A 161 1.10 -13.69 21.66
N ASP A 162 0.20 -14.13 22.54
CA ASP A 162 -1.16 -14.51 22.17
C ASP A 162 -1.94 -13.33 21.59
N MET A 163 -1.81 -12.13 22.15
CA MET A 163 -2.41 -10.91 21.61
C MET A 163 -2.01 -10.66 20.15
N TRP A 164 -0.70 -10.67 19.84
CA TRP A 164 -0.22 -10.45 18.47
C TRP A 164 -0.65 -11.56 17.51
N LEU A 165 -0.65 -12.81 17.97
CA LEU A 165 -1.07 -13.96 17.17
C LEU A 165 -2.59 -13.93 16.89
N HIS A 166 -3.42 -13.52 17.84
CA HIS A 166 -4.86 -13.31 17.62
C HIS A 166 -5.13 -12.20 16.60
N LEU A 167 -4.33 -11.13 16.63
CA LEU A 167 -4.40 -10.08 15.61
C LEU A 167 -4.09 -10.64 14.21
N ALA A 168 -2.99 -11.39 14.08
CA ALA A 168 -2.59 -12.01 12.82
C ALA A 168 -3.66 -12.99 12.29
N ALA A 169 -4.15 -13.89 13.15
CA ALA A 169 -5.18 -14.88 12.82
C ALA A 169 -6.47 -14.20 12.32
N SER A 170 -6.87 -13.09 12.96
CA SER A 170 -8.08 -12.37 12.55
C SER A 170 -7.98 -11.69 11.19
N LYS A 171 -6.76 -11.53 10.65
CA LYS A 171 -6.50 -11.01 9.31
C LYS A 171 -6.20 -12.12 8.30
N GLY A 172 -6.46 -13.38 8.65
CA GLY A 172 -6.35 -14.52 7.75
C GLY A 172 -4.99 -15.21 7.74
N ASP A 173 -4.08 -14.88 8.68
CA ASP A 173 -2.85 -15.67 8.83
C ASP A 173 -3.19 -17.11 9.26
N LYS A 174 -2.65 -18.09 8.53
CA LYS A 174 -3.00 -19.51 8.70
C LYS A 174 -2.16 -20.21 9.77
N LEU A 175 -1.00 -19.67 10.12
CA LEU A 175 -0.09 -20.25 11.11
C LEU A 175 -0.42 -19.75 12.52
N ALA A 176 -0.89 -18.50 12.62
CA ALA A 176 -1.19 -17.83 13.86
C ALA A 176 -2.10 -18.62 14.82
N PRO A 177 -3.22 -19.26 14.38
CA PRO A 177 -4.06 -20.05 15.29
C PRO A 177 -3.31 -21.15 16.04
N SER A 178 -2.43 -21.88 15.36
CA SER A 178 -1.62 -22.95 15.99
C SER A 178 -0.64 -22.40 17.03
N GLN A 179 -0.16 -21.17 16.83
CA GLN A 179 0.75 -20.51 17.75
C GLN A 179 -0.02 -19.91 18.94
N CYS A 180 -1.23 -19.37 18.73
CA CYS A 180 -2.14 -18.97 19.81
C CYS A 180 -2.38 -20.15 20.75
N GLU A 181 -2.82 -21.29 20.22
CA GLU A 181 -3.06 -22.51 21.01
C GLU A 181 -1.82 -22.92 21.82
N ARG A 182 -0.62 -22.81 21.23
CA ARG A 182 0.64 -23.12 21.93
C ARG A 182 0.91 -22.15 23.09
N ALA A 183 0.59 -20.88 22.94
CA ALA A 183 0.71 -19.88 24.01
C ALA A 183 -0.36 -20.12 25.09
N GLU A 184 -1.64 -20.28 24.70
CA GLU A 184 -2.77 -20.46 25.60
C GLU A 184 -2.62 -21.71 26.50
N ARG A 185 -2.02 -22.81 26.02
CA ARG A 185 -1.74 -24.02 26.83
C ARG A 185 -0.84 -23.77 28.04
N GLN A 186 -0.09 -22.66 28.06
CA GLN A 186 0.83 -22.31 29.14
C GLN A 186 0.27 -21.17 30.02
N MET A 187 -0.94 -20.70 29.75
CA MET A 187 -1.57 -19.57 30.42
C MET A 187 -2.74 -19.97 31.31
N THR A 188 -3.03 -19.13 32.29
CA THR A 188 -4.28 -19.18 33.07
C THR A 188 -5.45 -18.59 32.26
N PRO A 189 -6.71 -18.92 32.61
CA PRO A 189 -7.88 -18.29 31.99
C PRO A 189 -7.86 -16.75 32.03
N ASP A 190 -7.37 -16.15 33.12
CA ASP A 190 -7.27 -14.69 33.27
C ASP A 190 -6.25 -14.09 32.31
N GLN A 191 -5.11 -14.76 32.10
CA GLN A 191 -4.10 -14.34 31.12
C GLN A 191 -4.63 -14.43 29.69
N ILE A 192 -5.36 -15.50 29.35
CA ILE A 192 -6.03 -15.65 28.05
C ILE A 192 -7.07 -14.54 27.85
N ALA A 193 -7.92 -14.29 28.84
CA ALA A 193 -8.90 -13.21 28.79
C ALA A 193 -8.22 -11.85 28.57
N LYS A 194 -7.13 -11.58 29.31
CA LYS A 194 -6.33 -10.36 29.15
C LYS A 194 -5.76 -10.21 27.74
N ALA A 195 -5.17 -11.27 27.17
CA ALA A 195 -4.61 -11.24 25.82
C ALA A 195 -5.70 -10.91 24.76
N ARG A 196 -6.89 -11.50 24.89
CA ARG A 196 -8.04 -11.23 24.03
C ARG A 196 -8.53 -9.80 24.15
N THR A 197 -8.66 -9.27 25.37
CA THR A 197 -9.02 -7.88 25.61
C THR A 197 -8.02 -6.95 24.94
N LEU A 198 -6.71 -7.16 25.15
CA LEU A 198 -5.67 -6.35 24.52
C LEU A 198 -5.75 -6.40 22.98
N ALA A 199 -6.00 -7.57 22.40
CA ALA A 199 -6.15 -7.71 20.95
C ALA A 199 -7.37 -6.92 20.44
N THR A 200 -8.50 -6.94 21.15
CA THR A 200 -9.68 -6.15 20.78
C THR A 200 -9.43 -4.64 20.88
N GLU A 201 -8.78 -4.18 21.94
CA GLU A 201 -8.42 -2.77 22.11
C GLU A 201 -7.46 -2.30 21.02
N TRP A 202 -6.51 -3.15 20.64
CA TRP A 202 -5.55 -2.85 19.58
C TRP A 202 -6.25 -2.72 18.22
N LYS A 203 -7.19 -3.63 17.90
CA LYS A 203 -8.01 -3.53 16.68
C LYS A 203 -8.79 -2.23 16.64
N ALA A 204 -9.39 -1.80 17.75
CA ALA A 204 -10.14 -0.56 17.82
C ALA A 204 -9.28 0.69 17.55
N LYS A 205 -8.02 0.68 17.98
CA LYS A 205 -7.07 1.80 17.79
C LYS A 205 -6.37 1.80 16.42
N SER A 206 -6.42 0.70 15.68
CA SER A 206 -5.64 0.53 14.45
C SER A 206 -6.20 1.43 13.33
N PRO A 207 -5.38 2.13 12.54
CA PRO A 207 -5.87 3.10 11.54
C PRO A 207 -6.85 2.53 10.48
N ALA A 208 -6.90 1.21 10.32
CA ALA A 208 -7.87 0.52 9.46
C ALA A 208 -9.30 0.49 10.01
N SER A 209 -9.53 0.54 11.33
CA SER A 209 -10.87 0.61 11.92
C SER A 209 -11.48 2.02 11.79
N LEU A 210 -10.64 3.06 11.80
CA LEU A 210 -11.04 4.47 11.72
C LEU A 210 -11.43 4.95 10.31
N ARG A 211 -11.42 4.08 9.30
CA ARG A 211 -11.82 4.40 7.91
C ARG A 211 -13.25 3.97 7.55
N ASN A 212 -13.95 3.31 8.46
CA ASN A 212 -15.28 2.73 8.22
C ASN A 212 -16.43 3.44 8.96
N ASP A 213 -16.18 4.62 9.53
CA ASP A 213 -17.18 5.48 10.18
C ASP A 213 -17.31 6.82 9.42
#